data_AF-A0A7J9W4F3-F1
#
_entry.id   AF-A0A7J9W4F3-F1
#
_cell.length_a   1.000
_cell.length_b   1.000
_cell.length_c   1.000
_cell.angle_alpha   90.00
_cell.angle_beta   90.00
_cell.angle_gamma   90.00
#
_symmetry.space_group_name_H-M   'P 1'
#
loop_
_entity.id
_entity.type
_entity.pdbx_description
1 polymer ?
#
loop_
_entity_poly.entity_id
_entity_poly.type
_entity_poly.pdbx_seq_one_letter_code
_entity_poly.pdbx_strand_id
1 'polypeptide(L)'
;MGEAVMAGHRRTRAAAAGTPAPPATPRTQRAGRRDRRRERFAARYAAATTPAARLEAAYDYLRGAATRRQPDPARAGQLVDDLARQLLAAGDQLLTWQARERTDPAPRRSA
;
A
#
# COMPACT_ATOMS: atom_id res chain seq x y z
N MET A 1 24.34 49.45 10.03
CA MET A 1 23.37 48.90 9.07
C MET A 1 24.15 48.17 7.98
N GLY A 2 23.80 46.91 7.71
CA GLY A 2 24.45 46.08 6.69
C GLY A 2 24.48 44.62 7.13
N GLU A 3 23.32 43.98 7.09
CA GLU A 3 23.05 42.62 7.58
C GLU A 3 23.94 41.56 6.94
N ALA A 4 24.40 40.64 7.79
CA ALA A 4 24.89 39.34 7.39
C ALA A 4 23.74 38.51 6.80
N VAL A 5 23.90 38.02 5.57
CA VAL A 5 23.06 36.95 5.02
C VAL A 5 23.95 35.84 4.50
N MET A 6 24.49 35.07 5.44
CA MET A 6 24.89 33.69 5.19
C MET A 6 23.69 32.76 5.39
N ALA A 7 23.74 31.62 4.69
CA ALA A 7 22.91 30.42 4.87
C ALA A 7 21.67 30.31 3.98
N GLY A 8 21.85 29.57 2.89
CA GLY A 8 20.73 29.04 2.12
C GLY A 8 21.06 28.48 0.75
N HIS A 9 22.31 28.04 0.49
CA HIS A 9 22.65 27.26 -0.71
C HIS A 9 21.92 25.90 -0.66
N ARG A 10 20.62 25.91 -1.01
CA ARG A 10 19.86 24.70 -1.31
C ARG A 10 20.54 24.03 -2.49
N ARG A 11 21.15 22.88 -2.18
CA ARG A 11 21.76 21.95 -3.11
C ARG A 11 20.82 21.68 -4.28
N THR A 12 21.05 22.33 -5.41
CA THR A 12 20.55 21.88 -6.72
C THR A 12 21.74 21.35 -7.49
N ARG A 13 22.25 20.17 -7.08
CA ARG A 13 23.31 19.46 -7.78
C ARG A 13 22.68 18.28 -8.52
N ALA A 14 22.20 18.54 -9.73
CA ALA A 14 21.95 17.52 -10.75
C ALA A 14 21.81 18.21 -12.13
N ALA A 15 22.91 18.79 -12.60
CA ALA A 15 23.06 19.17 -14.01
C ALA A 15 24.55 19.10 -14.36
N ALA A 16 25.08 17.88 -14.44
CA ALA A 16 26.33 17.61 -15.12
C ALA A 16 26.20 16.26 -15.81
N ALA A 17 26.43 16.29 -17.13
CA ALA A 17 26.49 15.20 -18.10
C ALA A 17 25.16 14.64 -18.67
N GLY A 18 24.90 15.00 -19.92
CA GLY A 18 24.30 14.10 -20.93
C GLY A 18 22.79 14.19 -21.12
N THR A 19 22.35 15.00 -22.09
CA THR A 19 21.00 15.07 -22.68
C THR A 19 19.88 15.55 -21.75
N PRO A 20 19.22 16.70 -22.03
CA PRO A 20 18.06 17.12 -21.25
C PRO A 20 16.90 16.16 -21.53
N ALA A 21 16.67 15.21 -20.61
CA ALA A 21 15.39 14.51 -20.57
C ALA A 21 14.28 15.57 -20.44
N PRO A 22 13.20 15.47 -21.25
CA PRO A 22 12.14 16.47 -21.20
C PRO A 22 11.58 16.58 -19.77
N PRO A 23 11.23 17.80 -19.31
CA PRO A 23 10.76 18.00 -17.95
C PRO A 23 9.53 17.13 -17.70
N ALA A 24 9.59 16.29 -16.67
CA ALA A 24 8.50 15.39 -16.32
C ALA A 24 7.25 16.22 -16.05
N THR A 25 6.23 16.07 -16.91
CA THR A 25 4.94 16.75 -16.74
C THR A 25 4.32 16.40 -15.38
N PRO A 26 3.46 17.26 -14.81
CA PRO A 26 2.79 16.97 -13.53
C PRO A 26 2.05 15.63 -13.53
N ARG A 27 1.56 15.17 -14.70
CA ARG A 27 0.90 13.87 -14.87
C ARG A 27 1.90 12.70 -14.76
N THR A 28 3.07 12.76 -15.41
CA THR A 28 4.08 11.70 -15.31
C THR A 28 4.72 11.66 -13.93
N GLN A 29 4.89 12.81 -13.27
CA GLN A 29 5.33 12.85 -11.87
C GLN A 29 4.31 12.25 -10.89
N ARG A 30 3.00 12.42 -11.15
CA ARG A 30 1.93 11.83 -10.32
C ARG A 30 1.83 10.32 -10.50
N ALA A 31 1.89 9.84 -11.74
CA ALA A 31 1.94 8.41 -12.05
C ALA A 31 3.14 7.75 -11.37
N GLY A 32 4.36 8.27 -11.60
CA GLY A 32 5.57 7.72 -10.98
C GLY A 32 5.57 7.74 -9.45
N ARG A 33 4.84 8.66 -8.79
CA ARG A 33 4.68 8.66 -7.33
C ARG A 33 3.69 7.61 -6.84
N ARG A 34 2.60 7.35 -7.58
CA ARG A 34 1.64 6.28 -7.28
C ARG A 34 2.32 4.93 -7.39
N ASP A 35 3.10 4.74 -8.46
CA ASP A 35 3.80 3.48 -8.75
C ASP A 35 4.84 3.19 -7.68
N ARG A 36 5.67 4.16 -7.31
CA ARG A 36 6.61 4.05 -6.18
C ARG A 36 5.93 3.71 -4.85
N ARG A 37 4.70 4.19 -4.59
CA ARG A 37 3.97 3.86 -3.37
C ARG A 37 3.47 2.41 -3.38
N ARG A 38 2.99 1.95 -4.54
CA ARG A 38 2.61 0.55 -4.76
C ARG A 38 3.80 -0.38 -4.64
N GLU A 39 4.93 -0.04 -5.22
CA GLU A 39 6.19 -0.78 -5.11
C GLU A 39 6.64 -0.89 -3.65
N ARG A 40 6.61 0.22 -2.90
CA ARG A 40 6.94 0.20 -1.46
C ARG A 40 5.99 -0.67 -0.65
N PHE A 41 4.70 -0.64 -0.94
CA PHE A 41 3.73 -1.53 -0.32
C PHE A 41 4.03 -2.99 -0.64
N ALA A 42 4.21 -3.33 -1.92
CA ALA A 42 4.50 -4.69 -2.36
C ALA A 42 5.78 -5.24 -1.71
N ALA A 43 6.84 -4.43 -1.63
CA ALA A 43 8.09 -4.80 -0.97
C ALA A 43 7.90 -5.04 0.54
N ARG A 44 7.21 -4.15 1.26
CA ARG A 44 6.94 -4.31 2.70
C ARG A 44 6.03 -5.50 2.98
N TYR A 45 5.03 -5.72 2.14
CA TYR A 45 4.11 -6.85 2.25
C TYR A 45 4.82 -8.18 2.00
N ALA A 46 5.69 -8.24 0.98
CA ALA A 46 6.48 -9.43 0.69
C ALA A 46 7.52 -9.74 1.79
N ALA A 47 8.12 -8.71 2.40
CA ALA A 47 9.06 -8.86 3.50
C ALA A 47 8.39 -9.23 4.84
N ALA A 48 7.07 -9.07 4.96
CA ALA A 48 6.34 -9.33 6.19
C ALA A 48 6.16 -10.84 6.43
N THR A 49 6.75 -11.33 7.51
CA THR A 49 6.71 -12.73 7.94
C THR A 49 5.50 -13.06 8.81
N THR A 50 4.80 -12.06 9.36
CA THR A 50 3.63 -12.24 10.21
C THR A 50 2.36 -11.63 9.58
N PRO A 51 1.17 -12.16 9.90
CA PRO A 51 -0.09 -11.58 9.46
C PRO A 51 -0.28 -10.13 9.93
N ALA A 52 0.13 -9.82 11.17
CA ALA A 52 0.07 -8.47 11.71
C ALA A 52 0.92 -7.47 10.91
N ALA A 53 2.17 -7.84 10.57
CA ALA A 53 3.05 -6.99 9.78
C ALA A 53 2.52 -6.75 8.34
N ARG A 54 1.84 -7.74 7.75
CA ARG A 54 1.16 -7.57 6.45
C ARG A 54 0.00 -6.59 6.55
N LEU A 55 -0.76 -6.65 7.64
CA LEU A 55 -1.88 -5.77 7.90
C LEU A 55 -1.42 -4.32 8.16
N GLU A 56 -0.33 -4.14 8.91
CA GLU A 56 0.31 -2.84 9.10
C GLU A 56 0.80 -2.23 7.78
N ALA A 57 1.43 -3.04 6.91
CA ALA A 57 1.86 -2.58 5.59
C ALA A 57 0.67 -2.13 4.71
N ALA A 58 -0.45 -2.86 4.76
CA ALA A 58 -1.67 -2.48 4.07
C ALA A 58 -2.28 -1.20 4.64
N TYR A 59 -2.34 -1.07 5.98
CA TYR A 59 -2.83 0.13 6.65
C TYR A 59 -2.00 1.37 6.30
N ASP A 60 -0.67 1.28 6.34
CA ASP A 60 0.23 2.36 5.94
C ASP A 60 -0.02 2.83 4.50
N TYR A 61 -0.25 1.89 3.59
CA TYR A 61 -0.56 2.20 2.19
C TYR A 61 -1.91 2.93 2.05
N LEU A 62 -2.94 2.49 2.79
CA LEU A 62 -4.27 3.10 2.82
C LEU A 62 -4.24 4.50 3.44
N ARG A 63 -3.57 4.67 4.60
CA ARG A 63 -3.39 5.97 5.26
C ARG A 63 -2.66 6.96 4.36
N GLY A 64 -1.62 6.52 3.67
CA GLY A 64 -0.90 7.33 2.68
C GLY A 64 -1.72 7.66 1.43
N ALA A 65 -2.79 6.90 1.14
CA ALA A 65 -3.76 7.20 0.10
C ALA A 65 -4.78 8.26 0.52
N ALA A 66 -5.32 8.15 1.74
CA ALA A 66 -6.40 8.99 2.25
C ALA A 66 -5.95 10.40 2.67
N THR A 67 -4.73 10.54 3.18
CA THR A 67 -4.21 11.81 3.75
C THR A 67 -3.98 12.94 2.74
N ARG A 68 -4.03 12.69 1.42
CA ARG A 68 -3.59 13.67 0.40
C ARG A 68 -4.71 14.35 -0.39
N ARG A 69 -5.92 13.78 -0.40
CA ARG A 69 -7.15 14.37 -0.94
C ARG A 69 -8.30 13.68 -0.22
N GLN A 70 -9.28 14.44 0.24
CA GLN A 70 -10.56 13.87 0.63
C GLN A 70 -11.13 13.19 -0.63
N PRO A 71 -11.20 11.85 -0.68
CA PRO A 71 -11.88 11.19 -1.77
C PRO A 71 -13.35 11.61 -1.74
N ASP A 72 -14.00 11.57 -2.91
CA ASP A 72 -15.45 11.70 -2.99
C ASP A 72 -16.09 10.73 -1.95
N PRO A 73 -16.85 11.25 -0.98
CA PRO A 73 -17.36 10.45 0.13
C PRO A 73 -18.25 9.29 -0.34
N ALA A 74 -19.00 9.46 -1.43
CA ALA A 74 -19.84 8.40 -1.98
C ALA A 74 -18.98 7.23 -2.51
N ARG A 75 -17.89 7.55 -3.23
CA ARG A 75 -16.94 6.54 -3.72
C ARG A 75 -16.15 5.90 -2.59
N ALA A 76 -15.82 6.66 -1.55
CA ALA A 76 -15.17 6.11 -0.36
C ALA A 76 -16.08 5.11 0.36
N GLY A 77 -17.37 5.43 0.51
CA GLY A 77 -18.38 4.52 1.06
C GLY A 77 -18.50 3.22 0.25
N GLN A 78 -18.63 3.32 -1.08
CA GLN A 78 -18.67 2.15 -1.96
C GLN A 78 -17.44 1.24 -1.80
N LEU A 79 -16.24 1.84 -1.70
CA LEU A 79 -15.01 1.07 -1.47
C LEU A 79 -14.99 0.35 -0.12
N VAL A 80 -15.54 0.97 0.93
CA VAL A 80 -15.66 0.34 2.25
C VAL A 80 -16.65 -0.82 2.21
N ASP A 81 -17.79 -0.65 1.54
CA ASP A 81 -18.79 -1.71 1.39
C ASP A 81 -18.25 -2.90 0.58
N ASP A 82 -17.51 -2.63 -0.50
CA ASP A 82 -16.85 -3.66 -1.29
C ASP A 82 -15.81 -4.44 -0.48
N LEU A 83 -15.04 -3.74 0.35
CA LEU A 83 -14.08 -4.38 1.25
C LEU A 83 -14.80 -5.25 2.29
N ALA A 84 -15.89 -4.76 2.88
CA ALA A 84 -16.68 -5.52 3.84
C ALA A 84 -17.25 -6.80 3.22
N ARG A 85 -17.80 -6.72 2.00
CA ARG A 85 -18.28 -7.89 1.25
C ARG A 85 -17.18 -8.93 1.01
N GLN A 86 -15.97 -8.50 0.62
CA GLN A 86 -14.84 -9.41 0.40
C GLN A 86 -14.38 -10.09 1.70
N LEU A 87 -14.38 -9.35 2.82
CA LEU A 87 -14.02 -9.91 4.13
C LEU A 87 -15.05 -10.93 4.61
N LEU A 88 -16.34 -10.67 4.43
CA LEU A 88 -17.41 -11.63 4.75
C LEU A 88 -17.26 -12.92 3.92
N ALA A 89 -17.07 -12.79 2.60
CA ALA A 89 -16.87 -13.94 1.73
C ALA A 89 -15.64 -14.78 2.11
N ALA A 90 -14.53 -14.12 2.49
CA ALA A 90 -13.35 -14.82 3.00
C ALA A 90 -13.64 -15.55 4.33
N GLY A 91 -14.41 -14.92 5.23
CA GLY A 91 -14.88 -15.54 6.48
C GLY A 91 -15.73 -16.79 6.26
N ASP A 92 -16.68 -16.73 5.34
CA ASP A 92 -17.55 -17.86 4.99
C ASP A 92 -16.75 -19.03 4.39
N GLN A 93 -15.74 -18.73 3.57
CA GLN A 93 -14.82 -19.74 3.04
C GLN A 93 -14.01 -20.40 4.15
N LEU A 94 -13.50 -19.62 5.12
CA LEU A 94 -12.79 -20.17 6.28
C LEU A 94 -13.69 -21.08 7.12
N LEU A 95 -14.94 -20.68 7.38
CA LEU A 95 -15.91 -21.52 8.10
C LEU A 95 -16.20 -22.82 7.32
N THR A 96 -16.30 -22.74 6.00
CA THR A 96 -16.49 -23.91 5.13
C THR A 96 -15.29 -24.87 5.22
N TRP A 97 -14.06 -24.36 5.24
CA TRP A 97 -12.86 -25.19 5.41
C TRP A 97 -12.82 -25.84 6.79
N GLN A 98 -13.09 -25.08 7.86
CA GLN A 98 -13.16 -25.62 9.22
C GLN A 98 -14.21 -26.73 9.36
N ALA A 99 -15.38 -26.57 8.72
CA ALA A 99 -16.41 -27.59 8.72
C ALA A 99 -15.94 -28.88 8.02
N ARG A 100 -15.21 -28.78 6.90
CA ARG A 100 -14.65 -29.94 6.18
C ARG A 100 -13.59 -30.66 6.99
N GLU A 101 -12.66 -29.93 7.61
CA GLU A 101 -11.60 -30.50 8.46
C GLU A 101 -12.18 -31.24 9.69
N ARG A 102 -13.25 -30.70 10.29
CA ARG A 102 -13.93 -31.38 11.41
C ARG A 102 -14.65 -32.67 11.04
N THR A 103 -14.96 -32.86 9.76
CA THR A 103 -15.74 -34.01 9.30
C THR A 103 -14.85 -35.14 8.77
N ASP A 104 -13.53 -34.96 8.71
CA ASP A 104 -12.61 -36.03 8.30
C ASP A 104 -12.41 -36.98 9.50
N PRO A 105 -12.98 -38.19 9.50
CA PRO A 105 -12.70 -39.15 10.55
C PRO A 105 -11.21 -39.50 10.45
N ALA A 106 -10.47 -39.25 11.52
CA ALA A 106 -9.08 -39.69 11.63
C ALA A 106 -9.00 -41.15 11.14
N PRO A 107 -8.09 -41.49 10.21
CA PRO A 107 -8.00 -42.84 9.67
C PRO A 107 -7.85 -43.77 10.86
N ARG A 108 -8.82 -44.68 11.04
CA ARG A 108 -8.74 -45.72 12.06
C ARG A 108 -7.43 -46.45 11.80
N ARG A 109 -6.42 -46.19 12.64
CA ARG A 109 -5.23 -47.03 12.70
C ARG A 109 -5.70 -48.36 13.26
N SER A 110 -6.04 -49.27 12.35
CA SER A 110 -6.17 -50.69 12.65
C SER A 110 -4.78 -51.16 13.09
N ALA A 111 -4.64 -51.46 14.38
CA ALA A 111 -3.55 -52.27 14.92
C ALA A 111 -3.98 -53.74 14.88
#